data_AF-A0A4U8Q774-F1
#
_entry.id   AF-A0A4U8Q774-F1
#
_cell.length_a   1.000
_cell.length_b   1.000
_cell.length_c   1.000
_cell.angle_alpha   90.00
_cell.angle_beta   90.00
_cell.angle_gamma   90.00
#
_symmetry.space_group_name_H-M   'P 1'
#
loop_
_entity.id
_entity.type
_entity.pdbx_description
1 polymer ?
#
loop_
_entity_poly.entity_id
_entity_poly.type
_entity_poly.pdbx_seq_one_letter_code
_entity_poly.pdbx_strand_id
1 'polypeptide(L)'
;MKIKRKITFAMGICMAAGFMAGDVLCIQAADPGPSQNIWLDVAKKDYSPRISVTVPTTFAFVVNGTLDAGSRVKISVDNGTLLLPNIVVNVLDHDNPASDYEIGVVGDSRLWVKNYSTQTADQDADGNENYNPAVRQGKAVRLNACVEGIENPGEEQGYWKAAAEDSKLTTDQGNYKNFRVSLTDENSSYIFNSPDTADKSIWLDQEISLQAPLNKEGFTPSGTANKPYEKELKLGVEVGGYRGQYSQIEESVKAGKIIWQVNTD
;
A
#
# COMPACT_ATOMS: atom_id res chain seq x y z
N MET A 1 -60.29 -24.72 65.36
CA MET A 1 -60.22 -26.08 65.93
C MET A 1 -59.50 -26.98 64.94
N LYS A 2 -58.62 -27.84 65.47
CA LYS A 2 -57.66 -28.72 64.78
C LYS A 2 -58.36 -29.87 64.02
N ILE A 3 -57.56 -30.50 63.12
CA ILE A 3 -57.61 -31.90 62.61
C ILE A 3 -58.42 -32.10 61.32
N LYS A 4 -58.02 -32.89 60.33
CA LYS A 4 -56.80 -33.58 59.84
C LYS A 4 -57.25 -34.23 58.49
N ARG A 5 -56.30 -34.50 57.58
CA ARG A 5 -56.07 -35.75 56.80
C ARG A 5 -57.33 -36.56 56.40
N LYS A 6 -57.50 -37.09 55.18
CA LYS A 6 -56.56 -37.68 54.20
C LYS A 6 -57.44 -38.44 53.17
N ILE A 7 -56.88 -38.71 51.99
CA ILE A 7 -57.11 -39.91 51.13
C ILE A 7 -58.48 -39.96 50.43
N THR A 8 -58.70 -40.46 49.21
CA THR A 8 -57.98 -40.84 47.97
C THR A 8 -59.10 -41.38 47.05
N PHE A 9 -58.86 -41.46 45.74
CA PHE A 9 -59.61 -42.20 44.70
C PHE A 9 -60.98 -41.60 44.32
N ALA A 10 -61.46 -41.67 43.09
CA ALA A 10 -60.94 -41.92 41.75
C ALA A 10 -62.18 -41.89 40.85
N MET A 11 -61.93 -41.94 39.54
CA MET A 11 -62.91 -42.13 38.46
C MET A 11 -63.81 -40.92 38.21
N GLY A 12 -63.87 -40.39 37.00
CA GLY A 12 -63.40 -40.94 35.74
C GLY A 12 -64.42 -40.57 34.70
N ILE A 13 -63.98 -39.87 33.67
CA ILE A 13 -64.67 -39.82 32.38
C ILE A 13 -63.57 -39.92 31.33
N CYS A 14 -63.43 -41.13 30.79
CA CYS A 14 -62.91 -41.32 29.45
C CYS A 14 -63.97 -40.83 28.46
N MET A 15 -63.57 -40.11 27.42
CA MET A 15 -63.84 -40.54 26.04
C MET A 15 -63.02 -39.72 25.06
N ALA A 16 -62.30 -40.45 24.22
CA ALA A 16 -61.39 -39.98 23.20
C ALA A 16 -62.13 -39.67 21.89
N ALA A 17 -61.62 -38.71 21.12
CA ALA A 17 -61.64 -38.74 19.66
C ALA A 17 -60.64 -37.72 19.09
N GLY A 18 -59.79 -38.18 18.16
CA GLY A 18 -59.04 -37.33 17.23
C GLY A 18 -57.52 -37.42 17.32
N PHE A 19 -56.94 -38.52 16.83
CA PHE A 19 -55.50 -38.66 16.59
C PHE A 19 -55.10 -37.99 15.27
N MET A 20 -54.10 -37.10 15.34
CA MET A 20 -52.96 -36.88 14.42
C MET A 20 -52.03 -35.91 15.19
N ALA A 21 -51.11 -36.38 16.05
CA ALA A 21 -49.69 -36.67 15.76
C ALA A 21 -48.97 -35.51 15.01
N GLY A 22 -47.94 -34.84 15.54
CA GLY A 22 -46.99 -35.22 16.58
C GLY A 22 -46.53 -34.08 17.48
N ASP A 23 -46.44 -34.44 18.76
CA ASP A 23 -45.47 -34.04 19.78
C ASP A 23 -45.08 -32.56 19.89
N VAL A 24 -45.99 -31.83 20.54
CA VAL A 24 -45.59 -30.82 21.53
C VAL A 24 -44.75 -31.55 22.59
N LEU A 25 -43.42 -31.43 22.51
CA LEU A 25 -42.55 -31.76 23.63
C LEU A 25 -42.88 -30.79 24.77
N CYS A 26 -43.63 -31.31 25.73
CA CYS A 26 -43.92 -30.65 26.98
C CYS A 26 -42.58 -30.43 27.70
N ILE A 27 -42.15 -29.17 27.79
CA ILE A 27 -40.99 -28.77 28.57
C ILE A 27 -41.27 -29.17 30.02
N GLN A 28 -40.62 -30.24 30.48
CA GLN A 28 -40.49 -30.51 31.91
C GLN A 28 -39.81 -29.29 32.52
N ALA A 29 -40.44 -28.71 33.55
CA ALA A 29 -39.80 -27.67 34.35
C ALA A 29 -38.49 -28.26 34.90
N ALA A 30 -37.37 -27.81 34.33
CA ALA A 30 -36.05 -28.16 34.79
C ALA A 30 -35.89 -27.64 36.23
N ASP A 31 -35.29 -28.47 37.08
CA ASP A 31 -34.78 -28.14 38.41
C ASP A 31 -34.11 -26.76 38.39
N PRO A 32 -34.38 -25.84 39.35
CA PRO A 32 -33.66 -24.57 39.45
C PRO A 32 -32.25 -24.84 40.01
N GLY A 33 -31.47 -25.64 39.28
CA GLY A 33 -30.02 -25.66 39.40
C GLY A 33 -29.47 -24.25 39.14
N PRO A 34 -28.24 -23.94 39.59
CA PRO A 34 -27.72 -22.58 39.60
C PRO A 34 -27.89 -21.92 38.23
N SER A 35 -28.79 -20.94 38.15
CA SER A 35 -29.01 -20.12 36.96
C SER A 35 -27.82 -19.17 36.83
N GLN A 36 -26.70 -19.67 36.31
CA GLN A 36 -25.62 -18.82 35.88
C GLN A 36 -26.05 -18.17 34.57
N ASN A 37 -26.17 -16.84 34.59
CA ASN A 37 -26.29 -16.06 33.36
C ASN A 37 -24.97 -16.21 32.60
N ILE A 38 -24.97 -17.06 31.58
CA ILE A 38 -23.84 -17.17 30.65
C ILE A 38 -23.97 -16.01 29.66
N TRP A 39 -23.08 -15.04 29.77
CA TRP A 39 -22.93 -13.99 28.78
C TRP A 39 -22.06 -14.54 27.64
N LEU A 40 -22.71 -15.00 26.58
CA LEU A 40 -22.04 -15.36 25.32
C LEU A 40 -21.89 -14.09 24.49
N ASP A 41 -20.70 -13.53 24.48
CA ASP A 41 -20.35 -12.47 23.53
C ASP A 41 -19.96 -13.13 22.20
N VAL A 42 -20.88 -13.14 21.25
CA VAL A 42 -20.61 -13.67 19.91
C VAL A 42 -19.96 -12.54 19.11
N ALA A 43 -18.64 -12.47 19.18
CA ALA A 43 -17.88 -11.59 18.30
C ALA A 43 -18.11 -12.04 16.85
N LYS A 44 -18.77 -11.18 16.05
CA LYS A 44 -18.91 -11.39 14.61
C LYS A 44 -17.50 -11.50 14.02
N LYS A 45 -17.17 -12.68 13.47
CA LYS A 45 -15.85 -12.91 12.90
C LYS A 45 -15.66 -11.98 11.71
N ASP A 46 -14.51 -11.32 11.63
CA ASP A 46 -14.24 -10.34 10.59
C ASP A 46 -13.74 -11.02 9.31
N TYR A 47 -14.56 -10.95 8.27
CA TYR A 47 -14.33 -11.56 6.95
C TYR A 47 -13.53 -10.64 6.02
N SER A 48 -13.24 -9.41 6.43
CA SER A 48 -12.59 -8.44 5.56
C SER A 48 -11.13 -8.82 5.27
N PRO A 49 -10.66 -8.57 4.04
CA PRO A 49 -9.23 -8.68 3.74
C PRO A 49 -8.44 -7.74 4.66
N ARG A 50 -7.23 -8.17 5.03
CA ARG A 50 -6.27 -7.35 5.77
C ARG A 50 -5.23 -6.89 4.78
N ILE A 51 -5.29 -5.60 4.44
CA ILE A 51 -4.39 -5.01 3.46
C ILE A 51 -3.24 -4.35 4.21
N SER A 52 -2.02 -4.76 3.90
CA SER A 52 -0.82 -4.21 4.50
C SER A 52 0.31 -4.29 3.50
N VAL A 53 0.79 -3.11 3.10
CA VAL A 53 1.87 -2.96 2.12
C VAL A 53 2.87 -1.95 2.66
N THR A 54 4.16 -2.22 2.47
CA THR A 54 5.23 -1.26 2.70
C THR A 54 5.76 -0.79 1.34
N VAL A 55 5.80 0.53 1.15
CA VAL A 55 6.24 1.18 -0.10
C VAL A 55 7.20 2.34 0.23
N PRO A 56 8.15 2.65 -0.67
CA PRO A 56 9.01 3.81 -0.51
C PRO A 56 8.30 5.08 -0.97
N THR A 57 8.33 6.14 -0.16
CA THR A 57 7.60 7.40 -0.45
C THR A 57 8.48 8.51 -1.01
N THR A 58 9.79 8.40 -0.83
CA THR A 58 10.74 9.47 -1.15
C THR A 58 11.75 8.96 -2.18
N PHE A 59 12.05 9.82 -3.15
CA PHE A 59 13.15 9.66 -4.07
C PHE A 59 13.93 10.98 -4.15
N ALA A 60 15.25 10.90 -4.32
CA ALA A 60 16.09 12.05 -4.57
C ALA A 60 17.12 11.74 -5.66
N PHE A 61 17.48 12.77 -6.42
CA PHE A 61 18.50 12.78 -7.44
C PHE A 61 19.25 14.10 -7.42
N VAL A 62 20.48 14.07 -7.94
CA VAL A 62 21.33 15.26 -8.00
C VAL A 62 21.85 15.43 -9.42
N VAL A 63 21.76 16.65 -9.94
CA VAL A 63 22.36 17.02 -11.21
C VAL A 63 23.67 17.75 -10.97
N ASN A 64 24.75 17.20 -11.50
CA ASN A 64 26.06 17.80 -11.44
C ASN A 64 26.25 18.75 -12.63
N GLY A 65 25.97 20.03 -12.39
CA GLY A 65 26.13 21.11 -13.35
C GLY A 65 27.57 21.42 -13.75
N THR A 66 27.75 22.53 -14.45
CA THR A 66 29.06 23.09 -14.81
C THR A 66 28.96 24.60 -15.03
N LEU A 67 30.05 25.30 -14.71
CA LEU A 67 30.20 26.73 -15.03
C LEU A 67 30.45 26.98 -16.53
N ASP A 68 30.80 25.95 -17.30
CA ASP A 68 30.90 26.05 -18.75
C ASP A 68 29.51 26.03 -19.42
N ALA A 69 28.93 27.22 -19.62
CA ALA A 69 27.65 27.40 -20.29
C ALA A 69 27.60 26.86 -21.74
N GLY A 70 28.77 26.62 -22.36
CA GLY A 70 28.90 26.00 -23.68
C GLY A 70 28.73 24.47 -23.66
N SER A 71 28.82 23.84 -22.49
CA SER A 71 28.80 22.38 -22.37
C SER A 71 27.45 21.80 -22.83
N ARG A 72 27.46 20.97 -23.87
CA ARG A 72 26.28 20.27 -24.41
C ARG A 72 26.18 18.82 -23.96
N VAL A 73 26.88 18.45 -22.88
CA VAL A 73 26.81 17.10 -22.31
C VAL A 73 25.39 16.83 -21.81
N LYS A 74 24.80 15.71 -22.25
CA LYS A 74 23.47 15.28 -21.80
C LYS A 74 23.53 14.86 -20.33
N ILE A 75 22.49 15.21 -19.58
CA ILE A 75 22.31 14.76 -18.20
C ILE A 75 21.98 13.26 -18.18
N SER A 76 22.89 12.45 -17.64
CA SER A 76 22.74 11.01 -17.44
C SER A 76 23.70 10.48 -16.38
N VAL A 77 23.39 9.28 -15.87
CA VAL A 77 24.24 8.52 -14.93
C VAL A 77 25.56 8.14 -15.60
N ASP A 78 25.53 7.65 -16.84
CA ASP A 78 26.72 7.23 -17.60
C ASP A 78 27.74 8.36 -17.82
N ASN A 79 27.24 9.60 -17.94
CA ASN A 79 28.09 10.78 -18.09
C ASN A 79 28.58 11.34 -16.75
N GLY A 80 28.20 10.75 -15.61
CA GLY A 80 28.53 11.25 -14.27
C GLY A 80 27.84 12.59 -13.92
N THR A 81 26.85 12.98 -14.71
CA THR A 81 26.13 14.26 -14.58
C THR A 81 24.82 14.13 -13.81
N LEU A 82 24.37 12.89 -13.55
CA LEU A 82 23.20 12.58 -12.74
C LEU A 82 23.58 11.53 -11.70
N LEU A 83 23.27 11.79 -10.44
CA LEU A 83 23.52 10.88 -9.32
C LEU A 83 22.20 10.33 -8.81
N LEU A 84 22.11 9.00 -8.74
CA LEU A 84 20.94 8.22 -8.34
C LEU A 84 21.35 6.97 -7.55
N PRO A 85 20.40 6.37 -6.80
CA PRO A 85 19.18 6.97 -6.25
C PRO A 85 19.45 7.53 -4.84
N ASN A 86 18.54 8.38 -4.35
CA ASN A 86 18.51 8.84 -2.97
C ASN A 86 19.79 9.56 -2.51
N ILE A 87 20.44 10.25 -3.44
CA ILE A 87 21.62 11.06 -3.15
C ILE A 87 21.18 12.50 -2.90
N VAL A 88 21.82 13.14 -1.93
CA VAL A 88 21.66 14.57 -1.63
C VAL A 88 23.02 15.21 -1.59
N VAL A 89 23.08 16.49 -1.91
CA VAL A 89 24.28 17.28 -1.68
C VAL A 89 24.00 18.21 -0.51
N ASN A 90 25.05 18.57 0.22
CA ASN A 90 25.03 19.63 1.20
C ASN A 90 26.07 20.65 0.74
N VAL A 91 25.60 21.80 0.29
CA VAL A 91 26.48 22.90 -0.12
C VAL A 91 26.97 23.59 1.14
N LEU A 92 28.29 23.64 1.34
CA LEU A 92 28.86 24.18 2.57
C LEU A 92 28.74 25.73 2.66
N ASP A 93 28.63 26.39 1.51
CA ASP A 93 28.39 27.83 1.38
C ASP A 93 27.54 28.12 0.13
N HIS A 94 26.27 28.45 0.33
CA HIS A 94 25.30 28.67 -0.75
C HIS A 94 25.53 29.96 -1.53
N ASP A 95 26.29 30.91 -1.00
CA ASP A 95 26.55 32.20 -1.65
C ASP A 95 27.82 32.18 -2.53
N ASN A 96 28.59 31.08 -2.46
CA ASN A 96 29.82 30.90 -3.21
C ASN A 96 29.65 29.82 -4.30
N PRO A 97 29.65 30.17 -5.59
CA PRO A 97 29.53 29.20 -6.69
C PRO A 97 30.75 28.27 -6.83
N ALA A 98 31.82 28.51 -6.07
CA ALA A 98 33.00 27.64 -5.95
C ALA A 98 33.06 26.92 -4.59
N SER A 99 31.97 26.88 -3.83
CA SER A 99 31.92 26.21 -2.53
C SER A 99 32.15 24.71 -2.65
N ASP A 100 32.72 24.14 -1.60
CA ASP A 100 32.86 22.69 -1.46
C ASP A 100 31.49 22.05 -1.14
N TYR A 101 31.36 20.78 -1.54
CA TYR A 101 30.11 20.02 -1.45
C TYR A 101 30.32 18.72 -0.70
N GLU A 102 29.37 18.36 0.16
CA GLU A 102 29.31 17.03 0.76
C GLU A 102 28.19 16.22 0.11
N ILE A 103 28.47 14.97 -0.24
CA ILE A 103 27.46 14.05 -0.78
C ILE A 103 26.90 13.20 0.37
N GLY A 104 25.61 13.33 0.62
CA GLY A 104 24.84 12.50 1.54
C GLY A 104 23.93 11.51 0.82
N VAL A 105 23.34 10.59 1.59
CA VAL A 105 22.33 9.64 1.10
C VAL A 105 21.08 9.78 1.98
N VAL A 106 19.91 9.91 1.35
CA VAL A 106 18.60 10.00 2.01
C VAL A 106 17.85 8.68 1.85
N GLY A 107 18.04 7.80 2.83
CA GLY A 107 17.36 6.50 2.88
C GLY A 107 18.15 5.38 2.22
N ASP A 108 17.46 4.27 1.95
CA ASP A 108 18.08 3.09 1.33
C ASP A 108 18.28 3.32 -0.17
N SER A 109 19.37 2.80 -0.71
CA SER A 109 19.67 2.77 -2.15
C SER A 109 18.70 1.87 -2.93
N ARG A 110 18.02 0.94 -2.24
CA ARG A 110 17.10 -0.02 -2.85
C ARG A 110 15.65 0.31 -2.49
N LEU A 111 14.78 0.32 -3.49
CA LEU A 111 13.35 0.57 -3.29
C LEU A 111 12.61 -0.76 -3.15
N TRP A 112 12.45 -1.21 -1.91
CA TRP A 112 11.71 -2.42 -1.60
C TRP A 112 10.22 -2.14 -1.43
N VAL A 113 9.41 -2.91 -2.14
CA VAL A 113 7.97 -2.99 -1.94
C VAL A 113 7.62 -4.34 -1.32
N LYS A 114 6.80 -4.33 -0.26
CA LYS A 114 6.48 -5.52 0.53
C LYS A 114 4.99 -5.69 0.69
N ASN A 115 4.45 -6.85 0.36
CA ASN A 115 3.05 -7.20 0.55
C ASN A 115 2.86 -8.20 1.69
N TYR A 116 2.17 -7.78 2.74
CA TYR A 116 1.78 -8.60 3.91
C TYR A 116 0.28 -8.93 3.89
N SER A 117 -0.42 -8.59 2.82
CA SER A 117 -1.87 -8.65 2.76
C SER A 117 -2.38 -10.08 2.80
N THR A 118 -3.51 -10.28 3.46
CA THR A 118 -4.16 -11.58 3.58
C THR A 118 -5.66 -11.46 3.37
N GLN A 119 -6.26 -12.56 2.97
CA GLN A 119 -7.70 -12.73 2.94
C GLN A 119 -8.06 -14.07 3.57
N THR A 120 -9.34 -14.22 3.85
CA THR A 120 -9.95 -15.51 4.13
C THR A 120 -9.69 -16.48 2.97
N ALA A 121 -9.45 -17.77 3.27
CA ALA A 121 -9.31 -18.79 2.23
C ALA A 121 -10.60 -19.02 1.43
N ASP A 122 -10.49 -19.23 0.11
CA ASP A 122 -11.64 -19.32 -0.80
C ASP A 122 -12.48 -20.60 -0.60
N GLN A 123 -11.92 -21.66 0.01
CA GLN A 123 -12.62 -22.93 0.34
C GLN A 123 -13.76 -22.79 1.36
N ASP A 124 -14.00 -21.56 1.77
CA ASP A 124 -14.60 -21.19 3.03
C ASP A 124 -15.55 -19.98 2.77
N ALA A 125 -15.64 -19.51 1.51
CA ALA A 125 -16.47 -18.39 1.07
C ALA A 125 -17.96 -18.73 0.82
N ASP A 126 -18.32 -20.01 0.74
CA ASP A 126 -19.69 -20.47 0.42
C ASP A 126 -20.42 -21.03 1.65
N GLY A 127 -20.73 -20.19 2.63
CA GLY A 127 -21.68 -20.54 3.71
C GLY A 127 -21.38 -21.83 4.48
N ASN A 128 -20.11 -22.26 4.50
CA ASN A 128 -19.70 -23.54 5.05
C ASN A 128 -19.79 -23.50 6.58
N GLU A 129 -20.58 -24.39 7.16
CA GLU A 129 -20.73 -24.58 8.61
C GLU A 129 -19.42 -24.97 9.33
N ASN A 130 -18.40 -25.38 8.57
CA ASN A 130 -17.05 -25.70 9.06
C ASN A 130 -16.01 -24.59 8.81
N TYR A 131 -16.46 -23.40 8.40
CA TYR A 131 -15.59 -22.26 8.13
C TYR A 131 -14.68 -21.96 9.32
N ASN A 132 -13.37 -22.02 9.11
CA ASN A 132 -12.38 -21.68 10.13
C ASN A 132 -11.66 -20.39 9.75
N PRO A 133 -12.05 -19.24 10.30
CA PRO A 133 -11.44 -17.96 10.00
C PRO A 133 -10.00 -17.80 10.56
N ALA A 134 -9.45 -18.83 11.19
CA ALA A 134 -8.01 -18.95 11.41
C ALA A 134 -7.25 -19.33 10.12
N VAL A 135 -7.93 -19.91 9.14
CA VAL A 135 -7.39 -20.27 7.82
C VAL A 135 -7.43 -19.03 6.94
N ARG A 136 -6.41 -18.19 7.12
CA ARG A 136 -6.11 -17.09 6.20
C ARG A 136 -5.16 -17.56 5.11
N GLN A 137 -5.19 -16.87 3.99
CA GLN A 137 -4.23 -17.02 2.91
C GLN A 137 -3.69 -15.65 2.50
N GLY A 138 -2.48 -15.61 1.95
CA GLY A 138 -1.95 -14.40 1.34
C GLY A 138 -2.88 -13.87 0.25
N LYS A 139 -3.01 -12.54 0.18
CA LYS A 139 -3.76 -11.83 -0.86
C LYS A 139 -2.79 -11.09 -1.77
N ALA A 140 -2.86 -11.36 -3.06
CA ALA A 140 -2.17 -10.55 -4.06
C ALA A 140 -2.82 -9.15 -4.14
N VAL A 141 -2.00 -8.14 -4.39
CA VAL A 141 -2.47 -6.75 -4.54
C VAL A 141 -1.79 -6.12 -5.74
N ARG A 142 -2.40 -5.06 -6.29
CA ARG A 142 -1.81 -4.24 -7.34
C ARG A 142 -1.56 -2.84 -6.80
N LEU A 143 -0.45 -2.24 -7.20
CA LEU A 143 -0.11 -0.89 -6.80
C LEU A 143 -0.17 0.04 -7.99
N ASN A 144 -0.83 1.17 -7.81
CA ASN A 144 -0.65 2.34 -8.65
C ASN A 144 0.14 3.40 -7.88
N ALA A 145 0.80 4.31 -8.59
CA ALA A 145 1.52 5.40 -7.95
C ALA A 145 1.41 6.68 -8.75
N CYS A 146 1.45 7.82 -8.06
CA CYS A 146 1.58 9.12 -8.70
C CYS A 146 2.64 9.98 -8.00
N VAL A 147 3.22 10.90 -8.76
CA VAL A 147 3.99 12.02 -8.23
C VAL A 147 3.16 13.27 -8.49
N GLU A 148 2.78 13.95 -7.42
CA GLU A 148 2.08 15.23 -7.53
C GLU A 148 2.97 16.22 -8.28
N GLY A 149 2.45 16.78 -9.37
CA GLY A 149 3.13 17.86 -10.07
C GLY A 149 2.55 19.21 -9.71
N ILE A 150 3.42 20.20 -9.75
CA ILE A 150 3.11 21.60 -9.46
C ILE A 150 3.32 22.38 -10.75
N GLU A 151 2.32 23.17 -11.14
CA GLU A 151 2.33 23.90 -12.42
C GLU A 151 3.45 24.94 -12.50
N ASN A 152 3.66 25.65 -11.40
CA ASN A 152 4.70 26.66 -11.23
C ASN A 152 5.51 26.32 -9.97
N PRO A 153 6.47 25.38 -10.07
CA PRO A 153 7.27 24.98 -8.93
C PRO A 153 8.06 26.19 -8.42
N GLY A 154 7.98 26.44 -7.12
CA GLY A 154 8.70 27.53 -6.48
C GLY A 154 10.11 27.12 -6.04
N GLU A 155 10.74 28.00 -5.27
CA GLU A 155 12.02 27.72 -4.60
C GLU A 155 11.92 26.50 -3.67
N GLU A 156 10.77 26.30 -3.04
CA GLU A 156 10.47 25.15 -2.19
C GLU A 156 10.54 23.80 -2.90
N GLN A 157 10.47 23.77 -4.24
CA GLN A 157 10.61 22.57 -5.06
C GLN A 157 11.86 22.61 -5.96
N GLY A 158 12.74 23.58 -5.75
CA GLY A 158 13.94 23.78 -6.58
C GLY A 158 13.62 24.13 -8.04
N TYR A 159 12.40 24.61 -8.33
CA TYR A 159 11.88 24.85 -9.68
C TYR A 159 11.81 23.60 -10.58
N TRP A 160 11.80 22.39 -9.99
CA TRP A 160 11.68 21.14 -10.73
C TRP A 160 10.25 20.89 -11.19
N LYS A 161 10.09 20.54 -12.47
CA LYS A 161 8.78 20.24 -13.06
C LYS A 161 8.73 18.81 -13.59
N ALA A 162 7.69 18.07 -13.20
CA ALA A 162 7.39 16.78 -13.80
C ALA A 162 6.99 16.98 -15.28
N ALA A 163 7.61 16.22 -16.18
CA ALA A 163 7.26 16.26 -17.59
C ALA A 163 5.90 15.55 -17.83
N ALA A 164 4.91 16.28 -18.35
CA ALA A 164 3.68 15.71 -18.89
C ALA A 164 3.95 15.05 -20.27
N GLU A 165 3.08 14.11 -20.66
CA GLU A 165 3.29 13.18 -21.77
C GLU A 165 3.66 13.85 -23.12
N ASP A 166 4.38 13.11 -23.97
CA ASP A 166 4.86 13.40 -25.34
C ASP A 166 6.17 14.15 -25.56
N SER A 167 6.71 14.88 -24.59
CA SER A 167 8.06 15.45 -24.76
C SER A 167 9.08 14.44 -24.25
N LYS A 168 9.70 13.65 -25.16
CA LYS A 168 11.00 13.04 -24.85
C LYS A 168 11.84 14.14 -24.19
N LEU A 169 12.35 13.92 -22.99
CA LEU A 169 13.21 14.90 -22.34
C LEU A 169 14.39 15.16 -23.28
N THR A 170 14.39 16.34 -23.89
CA THR A 170 15.42 16.76 -24.84
C THR A 170 16.43 17.65 -24.13
N THR A 171 17.50 17.98 -24.84
CA THR A 171 18.48 18.97 -24.40
C THR A 171 18.03 20.41 -24.66
N ASP A 172 16.78 20.64 -25.05
CA ASP A 172 16.30 21.99 -25.39
C ASP A 172 16.09 22.84 -24.14
N GLN A 173 16.19 24.16 -24.29
CA GLN A 173 15.98 25.12 -23.20
C GLN A 173 14.61 24.97 -22.52
N GLY A 174 13.57 24.61 -23.28
CA GLY A 174 12.23 24.38 -22.73
C GLY A 174 12.11 23.13 -21.85
N ASN A 175 13.13 22.27 -21.83
CA ASN A 175 13.21 21.05 -21.01
C ASN A 175 14.15 21.23 -19.79
N TYR A 176 14.75 22.40 -19.62
CA TYR A 176 15.55 22.72 -18.43
C TYR A 176 14.71 22.55 -17.16
N LYS A 177 15.25 21.82 -16.17
CA LYS A 177 14.56 21.45 -14.92
C LYS A 177 13.25 20.67 -15.07
N ASN A 178 13.03 20.05 -16.24
CA ASN A 178 12.02 19.01 -16.37
C ASN A 178 12.61 17.65 -16.02
N PHE A 179 11.84 16.81 -15.33
CA PHE A 179 12.25 15.46 -14.99
C PHE A 179 11.13 14.45 -15.26
N ARG A 180 11.53 13.20 -15.45
CA ARG A 180 10.63 12.05 -15.56
C ARG A 180 11.17 10.91 -14.72
N VAL A 181 10.28 10.28 -13.97
CA VAL A 181 10.62 9.16 -13.09
C VAL A 181 10.16 7.87 -13.73
N SER A 182 10.94 6.81 -13.54
CA SER A 182 10.54 5.45 -13.85
C SER A 182 10.93 4.50 -12.72
N LEU A 183 10.20 3.39 -12.62
CA LEU A 183 10.54 2.27 -11.77
C LEU A 183 10.72 1.06 -12.66
N THR A 184 11.73 0.24 -12.39
CA THR A 184 11.98 -0.98 -13.16
C THR A 184 12.12 -2.16 -12.21
N ASP A 185 11.52 -3.30 -12.58
CA ASP A 185 11.81 -4.59 -11.98
C ASP A 185 12.49 -5.50 -13.01
N GLU A 186 12.69 -6.78 -12.69
CA GLU A 186 13.36 -7.72 -13.59
C GLU A 186 12.62 -7.95 -14.92
N ASN A 187 11.31 -7.71 -14.96
CA ASN A 187 10.43 -8.08 -16.06
C ASN A 187 9.71 -6.89 -16.70
N SER A 188 9.68 -5.73 -16.05
CA SER A 188 8.80 -4.61 -16.43
C SER A 188 9.43 -3.26 -16.13
N SER A 189 9.06 -2.28 -16.96
CA SER A 189 9.36 -0.86 -16.76
C SER A 189 8.06 -0.11 -16.58
N TYR A 190 8.00 0.69 -15.53
CA TYR A 190 6.85 1.49 -15.12
C TYR A 190 7.26 2.96 -15.26
N ILE A 191 6.61 3.69 -16.15
CA ILE A 191 6.97 5.08 -16.44
C ILE A 191 5.90 5.98 -15.86
N PHE A 192 6.31 6.99 -15.10
CA PHE A 192 5.39 8.02 -14.64
C PHE A 192 5.14 9.02 -15.78
N ASN A 193 3.90 9.06 -16.27
CA ASN A 193 3.44 9.97 -17.32
C ASN A 193 2.17 10.69 -16.86
N SER A 194 1.88 11.86 -17.43
CA SER A 194 0.61 12.52 -17.13
C SER A 194 -0.51 11.94 -18.03
N PRO A 195 -1.61 11.41 -17.47
CA PRO A 195 -2.72 10.87 -18.25
C PRO A 195 -3.52 11.95 -19.00
N ASP A 196 -3.30 13.22 -18.65
CA ASP A 196 -3.87 14.39 -19.31
C ASP A 196 -2.84 15.52 -19.25
N THR A 197 -2.58 16.20 -20.37
CA THR A 197 -1.74 17.42 -20.37
C THR A 197 -2.21 18.51 -19.40
N ALA A 198 -3.49 18.47 -18.98
CA ALA A 198 -4.05 19.32 -17.94
C ALA A 198 -3.92 18.73 -16.52
N ASP A 199 -3.75 17.41 -16.37
CA ASP A 199 -3.37 16.80 -15.10
C ASP A 199 -1.90 17.11 -14.83
N LYS A 200 -1.67 17.64 -13.65
CA LYS A 200 -0.35 18.10 -13.21
C LYS A 200 0.42 16.94 -12.60
N SER A 201 -0.29 15.94 -12.09
CA SER A 201 0.33 14.75 -11.50
C SER A 201 0.73 13.77 -12.59
N ILE A 202 1.90 13.15 -12.43
CA ILE A 202 2.32 12.04 -13.27
C ILE A 202 1.95 10.73 -12.56
N TRP A 203 1.33 9.82 -13.29
CA TRP A 203 0.86 8.52 -12.82
C TRP A 203 1.64 7.40 -13.49
N LEU A 204 1.74 6.25 -12.84
CA LEU A 204 2.26 5.06 -13.51
C LEU A 204 1.39 4.71 -14.72
N ASP A 205 2.06 4.41 -15.82
CA ASP A 205 1.46 3.90 -17.05
C ASP A 205 0.78 2.54 -16.88
N GLN A 206 1.21 1.75 -15.88
CA GLN A 206 0.62 0.47 -15.53
C GLN A 206 0.81 0.12 -14.05
N GLU A 207 -0.08 -0.73 -13.51
CA GLU A 207 -0.01 -1.17 -12.13
C GLU A 207 1.13 -2.17 -11.87
N ILE A 208 1.77 -2.05 -10.71
CA ILE A 208 2.76 -3.01 -10.22
C ILE A 208 2.03 -4.14 -9.49
N SER A 209 2.11 -5.35 -10.05
CA SER A 209 1.54 -6.55 -9.41
C SER A 209 2.46 -7.08 -8.31
N LEU A 210 1.90 -7.28 -7.12
CA LEU A 210 2.54 -7.94 -5.98
C LEU A 210 1.85 -9.26 -5.68
N GLN A 211 2.62 -10.34 -5.64
CA GLN A 211 2.07 -11.66 -5.34
C GLN A 211 1.61 -11.76 -3.88
N ALA A 212 0.78 -12.77 -3.61
CA ALA A 212 0.38 -13.12 -2.27
C ALA A 212 1.60 -13.57 -1.43
N PRO A 213 1.72 -13.14 -0.16
CA PRO A 213 2.74 -13.69 0.73
C PRO A 213 2.49 -15.19 0.98
N LEU A 214 3.57 -15.94 1.22
CA LEU A 214 3.49 -17.37 1.54
C LEU A 214 2.98 -17.60 2.96
N ASN A 215 2.12 -18.60 3.14
CA ASN A 215 1.51 -18.92 4.44
C ASN A 215 2.43 -19.70 5.40
N LYS A 216 3.70 -19.96 5.03
CA LYS A 216 4.59 -20.89 5.75
C LYS A 216 4.96 -20.42 7.16
N GLU A 217 5.04 -19.11 7.38
CA GLU A 217 5.48 -18.51 8.64
C GLU A 217 4.30 -18.01 9.48
N GLY A 218 3.07 -18.36 9.10
CA GLY A 218 1.85 -17.96 9.79
C GLY A 218 1.51 -16.48 9.67
N PHE A 219 0.62 -16.02 10.55
CA PHE A 219 0.05 -14.68 10.53
C PHE A 219 0.30 -13.93 11.85
N THR A 220 0.33 -12.61 11.78
CA THR A 220 0.38 -11.71 12.94
C THR A 220 -0.95 -11.78 13.70
N PRO A 221 -0.99 -11.29 14.96
CA PRO A 221 -2.25 -11.15 15.69
C PRO A 221 -3.31 -10.29 14.97
N SER A 222 -2.87 -9.34 14.14
CA SER A 222 -3.73 -8.48 13.31
C SER A 222 -4.24 -9.18 12.04
N GLY A 223 -3.78 -10.41 11.78
CA GLY A 223 -4.19 -11.23 10.64
C GLY A 223 -3.40 -10.97 9.36
N THR A 224 -2.34 -10.16 9.36
CA THR A 224 -1.42 -10.01 8.20
C THR A 224 -0.37 -11.12 8.17
N ALA A 225 0.32 -11.33 7.06
CA ALA A 225 1.40 -12.32 7.00
C ALA A 225 2.58 -11.92 7.90
N ASN A 226 3.26 -12.88 8.52
CA ASN A 226 4.52 -12.61 9.25
C ASN A 226 5.68 -12.32 8.29
N LYS A 227 5.67 -12.95 7.11
CA LYS A 227 6.65 -12.75 6.05
C LYS A 227 5.99 -12.19 4.79
N PRO A 228 6.52 -11.10 4.23
CA PRO A 228 5.94 -10.50 3.05
C PRO A 228 6.35 -11.24 1.78
N TYR A 229 5.60 -11.00 0.71
CA TYR A 229 6.18 -11.03 -0.63
C TYR A 229 6.98 -9.74 -0.85
N GLU A 230 8.23 -9.84 -1.31
CA GLU A 230 9.11 -8.69 -1.53
C GLU A 230 9.41 -8.54 -3.03
N LYS A 231 9.40 -7.30 -3.50
CA LYS A 231 9.81 -6.93 -4.85
C LYS A 231 10.75 -5.73 -4.76
N GLU A 232 11.91 -5.84 -5.40
CA GLU A 232 12.85 -4.73 -5.57
C GLU A 232 12.46 -3.93 -6.82
N LEU A 233 12.36 -2.62 -6.67
CA LEU A 233 12.21 -1.68 -7.76
C LEU A 233 13.50 -0.85 -7.88
N LYS A 234 13.93 -0.58 -9.11
CA LYS A 234 15.04 0.33 -9.40
C LYS A 234 14.49 1.65 -9.90
N LEU A 235 14.92 2.74 -9.28
CA LEU A 235 14.56 4.09 -9.69
C LEU A 235 15.36 4.50 -10.92
N GLY A 236 14.66 4.88 -11.98
CA GLY A 236 15.20 5.64 -13.09
C GLY A 236 14.74 7.09 -13.01
N VAL A 237 15.64 8.02 -13.33
CA VAL A 237 15.28 9.43 -13.54
C VAL A 237 15.90 9.89 -14.84
N GLU A 238 15.09 10.54 -15.66
CA GLU A 238 15.54 11.31 -16.80
C GLU A 238 15.39 12.79 -16.49
N VAL A 239 16.37 13.58 -16.92
CA VAL A 239 16.40 15.03 -16.72
C VAL A 239 16.61 15.71 -18.06
N GLY A 240 15.84 16.76 -18.32
CA GLY A 240 15.93 17.56 -19.54
C GLY A 240 17.05 18.60 -19.49
N GLY A 241 17.39 19.15 -20.65
CA GLY A 241 18.48 20.12 -20.81
C GLY A 241 19.87 19.49 -20.95
N TYR A 242 20.89 20.35 -21.02
CA TYR A 242 22.31 20.01 -21.09
C TYR A 242 23.07 20.58 -19.89
N ARG A 243 24.23 20.00 -19.58
CA ARG A 243 25.03 20.33 -18.39
C ARG A 243 25.29 21.83 -18.21
N GLY A 244 25.64 22.55 -19.28
CA GLY A 244 25.88 24.00 -19.24
C GLY A 244 24.67 24.87 -18.90
N GLN A 245 23.44 24.34 -18.87
CA GLN A 245 22.28 25.06 -18.32
C GLN A 245 22.22 25.01 -16.79
N TYR A 246 22.91 24.05 -16.18
CA TYR A 246 22.98 23.86 -14.74
C TYR A 246 24.27 24.51 -14.26
N SER A 247 24.23 25.78 -13.86
CA SER A 247 25.43 26.53 -13.46
C SER A 247 26.00 26.13 -12.11
N GLN A 248 25.30 25.27 -11.38
CA GLN A 248 25.65 24.77 -10.06
C GLN A 248 25.13 23.33 -9.92
N ILE A 249 25.48 22.70 -8.80
CA ILE A 249 24.84 21.43 -8.41
C ILE A 249 23.37 21.73 -8.06
N GLU A 250 22.46 20.98 -8.66
CA GLU A 250 21.03 21.08 -8.37
C GLU A 250 20.53 19.82 -7.65
N GLU A 251 19.84 20.02 -6.54
CA GLU A 251 19.24 18.95 -5.74
C GLU A 251 17.76 18.77 -6.06
N SER A 252 17.31 17.53 -6.14
CA SER A 252 15.90 17.20 -6.38
C SER A 252 15.16 16.74 -5.13
N VAL A 253 15.75 16.81 -3.93
CA VAL A 253 15.12 16.34 -2.68
C VAL A 253 13.73 16.96 -2.48
N LYS A 254 13.51 18.12 -3.10
CA LYS A 254 12.29 18.89 -3.07
C LYS A 254 11.38 18.69 -4.29
N ALA A 255 11.76 17.86 -5.25
CA ALA A 255 11.08 17.74 -6.56
C ALA A 255 9.75 16.98 -6.49
N GLY A 256 9.53 16.13 -5.48
CA GLY A 256 8.24 15.46 -5.29
C GLY A 256 8.25 14.30 -4.31
N LYS A 257 7.06 13.75 -4.04
CA LYS A 257 6.85 12.51 -3.27
C LYS A 257 6.07 11.53 -4.14
N ILE A 258 6.34 10.23 -3.96
CA ILE A 258 5.54 9.19 -4.59
C ILE A 258 4.37 8.86 -3.64
N ILE A 259 3.16 9.04 -4.14
CA ILE A 259 1.92 8.66 -3.49
C ILE A 259 1.48 7.33 -4.07
N TRP A 260 1.19 6.36 -3.20
CA TRP A 260 0.83 5.00 -3.59
C TRP A 260 -0.65 4.73 -3.36
N GLN A 261 -1.27 4.03 -4.29
CA GLN A 261 -2.62 3.50 -4.19
C GLN A 261 -2.57 1.97 -4.23
N VAL A 262 -3.27 1.32 -3.29
CA VAL A 262 -3.33 -0.14 -3.22
C VAL A 262 -4.68 -0.60 -3.74
N ASN A 263 -4.66 -1.34 -4.84
CA ASN A 263 -5.84 -1.93 -5.47
C ASN A 263 -5.92 -3.42 -5.12
N THR A 264 -7.10 -3.85 -4.70
CA THR A 264 -7.30 -5.18 -4.07
C THR A 264 -8.29 -6.08 -4.82
N ASP A 265 -8.80 -5.58 -5.94
CA ASP A 265 -9.87 -6.18 -6.73
C ASP A 265 -9.37 -7.17 -7.78
#